data_AF-A0A562VB38-F1
#
_entry.id   AF-A0A562VB38-F1
#
_cell.length_a   1.000
_cell.length_b   1.000
_cell.length_c   1.000
_cell.angle_alpha   90.00
_cell.angle_beta   90.00
_cell.angle_gamma   90.00
#
_symmetry.space_group_name_H-M   'P 1'
#
loop_
_entity.id
_entity.type
_entity.pdbx_description
1 polymer ?
#
loop_
_entity_poly.entity_id
_entity_poly.type
_entity_poly.pdbx_seq_one_letter_code
_entity_poly.pdbx_strand_id
1 'polypeptide(L)'
;MPVVMPDLANFSLHKIVYDVDFDDVAVPGLCGAFYRCPDGDRILSVGIYMADGVESFRAWGYVDEPHCAYHAVVSADGSWDGPYAGCPEVEVLTEAGRVTGVALTTRRHEYIVPVSRTRHRLGRALTSV
;
A
#
# COMPACT_ATOMS: atom_id res chain seq x y z
N MET A 1 9.81 8.53 -16.91
CA MET A 1 8.79 7.99 -15.98
C MET A 1 8.07 9.15 -15.33
N PRO A 2 6.74 9.15 -15.19
CA PRO A 2 6.06 10.24 -14.53
C PRO A 2 6.42 10.23 -13.04
N VAL A 3 7.09 11.31 -12.61
CA VAL A 3 7.21 11.66 -11.19
C VAL A 3 5.82 11.88 -10.59
N VAL A 4 4.84 12.29 -11.41
CA VAL A 4 3.46 12.56 -10.98
C VAL A 4 2.77 11.30 -10.48
N MET A 5 1.98 11.43 -9.41
CA MET A 5 1.14 10.37 -8.89
C MET A 5 0.21 9.81 -9.99
N PRO A 6 0.16 8.48 -10.20
CA PRO A 6 -0.67 7.91 -11.26
C PRO A 6 -2.17 8.16 -11.05
N ASP A 7 -2.85 8.58 -12.13
CA ASP A 7 -4.31 8.55 -12.21
C ASP A 7 -4.76 7.13 -12.55
N LEU A 8 -5.51 6.53 -11.63
CA LEU A 8 -5.97 5.14 -11.71
C LEU A 8 -7.04 4.92 -12.78
N ALA A 9 -7.62 5.97 -13.36
CA ALA A 9 -8.64 5.84 -14.40
C ALA A 9 -8.17 5.02 -15.63
N ASN A 10 -6.86 5.01 -15.89
CA ASN A 10 -6.24 4.27 -17.00
C ASN A 10 -5.69 2.89 -16.59
N PHE A 11 -5.89 2.49 -15.34
CA PHE A 11 -5.32 1.29 -14.78
C PHE A 11 -6.37 0.19 -14.59
N SER A 12 -5.96 -1.05 -14.78
CA SER A 12 -6.77 -2.23 -14.45
C SER A 12 -6.23 -2.93 -13.21
N LEU A 13 -7.13 -3.36 -12.33
CA LEU A 13 -6.75 -4.15 -11.16
C LEU A 13 -6.11 -5.46 -11.63
N HIS A 14 -4.89 -5.73 -11.15
CA HIS A 14 -4.15 -6.94 -11.45
C HIS A 14 -4.28 -7.98 -10.33
N LYS A 15 -4.08 -7.57 -9.07
CA LYS A 15 -4.22 -8.45 -7.90
C LYS A 15 -4.45 -7.66 -6.62
N ILE A 16 -4.96 -8.34 -5.60
CA ILE A 16 -5.05 -7.85 -4.23
C ILE A 16 -4.26 -8.81 -3.33
N VAL A 17 -3.48 -8.28 -2.41
CA VAL A 17 -2.75 -9.01 -1.37
C VAL A 17 -3.23 -8.52 -0.02
N TYR A 18 -3.71 -9.43 0.82
CA TYR A 18 -4.06 -9.16 2.20
C TYR A 18 -2.89 -9.49 3.12
N ASP A 19 -2.85 -8.83 4.27
CA ASP A 19 -1.81 -8.99 5.28
C ASP A 19 -0.41 -8.88 4.66
N VAL A 20 -0.20 -7.79 3.92
CA VAL A 20 1.06 -7.51 3.19
C VAL A 20 2.25 -7.67 4.13
N ASP A 21 3.28 -8.37 3.65
CA ASP A 21 4.54 -8.55 4.33
C ASP A 21 5.56 -7.47 4.00
N PHE A 22 6.34 -7.08 5.01
CA PHE A 22 7.59 -6.34 4.87
C PHE A 22 8.68 -7.10 5.62
N ASP A 23 9.79 -7.41 4.94
CA ASP A 23 10.92 -8.20 5.49
C ASP A 23 10.46 -9.47 6.24
N ASP A 24 9.60 -10.26 5.57
CA ASP A 24 8.99 -11.50 6.09
C ASP A 24 8.04 -11.32 7.29
N VAL A 25 7.69 -10.08 7.65
CA VAL A 25 6.71 -9.76 8.71
C VAL A 25 5.39 -9.33 8.09
N ALA A 26 4.40 -10.24 8.11
CA ALA A 26 3.04 -9.92 7.71
C ALA A 26 2.42 -8.84 8.63
N VAL A 27 1.78 -7.83 8.03
CA VAL A 27 1.09 -6.75 8.74
C VAL A 27 -0.43 -7.00 8.67
N PRO A 28 -1.05 -7.57 9.72
CA PRO A 28 -2.47 -7.90 9.68
C PRO A 28 -3.35 -6.67 9.46
N GLY A 29 -4.27 -6.73 8.52
CA GLY A 29 -5.17 -5.61 8.19
C GLY A 29 -4.61 -4.61 7.18
N LEU A 30 -3.35 -4.75 6.76
CA LEU A 30 -2.80 -4.01 5.63
C LEU A 30 -3.07 -4.76 4.31
N CYS A 31 -3.71 -4.07 3.36
CA CYS A 31 -4.09 -4.60 2.06
C CYS A 31 -3.35 -3.84 0.95
N GLY A 32 -2.73 -4.56 0.02
CA GLY A 32 -2.11 -4.01 -1.19
C GLY A 32 -2.95 -4.33 -2.43
N ALA A 33 -3.52 -3.32 -3.08
CA ALA A 33 -4.18 -3.44 -4.37
C ALA A 33 -3.23 -3.00 -5.49
N PHE A 34 -2.88 -3.92 -6.39
CA PHE A 34 -1.90 -3.69 -7.44
C PHE A 34 -2.60 -3.55 -8.77
N TYR A 35 -2.37 -2.42 -9.43
CA TYR A 35 -2.93 -2.10 -10.73
C TYR A 35 -1.85 -1.97 -11.78
N ARG A 36 -2.22 -2.20 -13.04
CA ARG A 36 -1.31 -2.08 -14.18
C ARG A 36 -1.94 -1.31 -15.33
N CYS A 37 -1.11 -0.62 -16.11
CA CYS A 37 -1.48 -0.09 -17.41
C CYS A 37 -0.31 -0.25 -18.41
N PRO A 38 -0.60 -0.43 -19.71
CA PRO A 38 0.42 -0.33 -20.75
C PRO A 38 1.00 1.10 -20.81
N ASP A 39 2.32 1.21 -20.95
CA ASP A 39 3.06 2.46 -21.15
C ASP A 39 4.15 2.23 -22.21
N GLY A 40 3.80 2.42 -23.48
CA GLY A 40 4.65 2.05 -24.62
C GLY A 40 4.94 0.54 -24.64
N ASP A 41 6.22 0.20 -24.67
CA ASP A 41 6.70 -1.20 -24.63
C ASP A 41 6.82 -1.77 -23.21
N ARG A 42 6.41 -1.01 -22.19
CA ARG A 42 6.52 -1.39 -20.78
C ARG A 42 5.15 -1.44 -20.11
N ILE A 43 5.12 -2.01 -18.91
CA ILE A 43 3.91 -2.09 -18.08
C ILE A 43 4.17 -1.29 -16.81
N LEU A 44 3.49 -0.16 -16.67
CA LEU A 44 3.48 0.63 -15.45
C LEU A 44 2.60 -0.10 -14.41
N SER A 45 3.09 -0.16 -13.18
CA SER A 45 2.42 -0.80 -12.04
C SER A 45 2.33 0.19 -10.89
N VAL A 46 1.19 0.20 -10.20
CA VAL A 46 0.99 0.98 -8.97
C VAL A 46 0.38 0.08 -7.90
N GLY A 47 1.00 0.05 -6.72
CA GLY A 47 0.45 -0.54 -5.51
C GLY A 47 -0.20 0.53 -4.65
N ILE A 48 -1.44 0.28 -4.24
CA ILE A 48 -2.20 1.10 -3.28
C ILE A 48 -2.28 0.30 -1.98
N TYR A 49 -1.74 0.86 -0.90
CA TYR A 49 -1.68 0.21 0.39
C TYR A 49 -2.68 0.86 1.34
N MET A 50 -3.55 0.03 1.90
CA MET A 50 -4.68 0.46 2.72
C MET A 50 -4.65 -0.26 4.06
N ALA A 51 -4.71 0.49 5.15
CA ALA A 51 -4.94 -0.02 6.50
C ALA A 51 -6.38 0.28 6.91
N ASP A 52 -7.15 -0.73 7.30
CA ASP A 52 -8.56 -0.60 7.68
C ASP A 52 -9.44 0.13 6.65
N GLY A 53 -9.13 -0.04 5.36
CA GLY A 53 -9.84 0.61 4.26
C GLY A 53 -9.48 2.08 4.05
N VAL A 54 -8.53 2.63 4.82
CA VAL A 54 -7.96 3.96 4.61
C VAL A 54 -6.65 3.83 3.85
N GLU A 55 -6.54 4.55 2.75
CA GLU A 55 -5.31 4.58 1.95
C GLU A 55 -4.17 5.24 2.74
N SER A 56 -3.03 4.56 2.81
CA SER A 56 -1.86 4.97 3.59
C SER A 56 -0.70 5.41 2.70
N PHE A 57 -0.42 4.68 1.61
CA PHE A 57 0.59 5.08 0.66
C PHE A 57 0.38 4.44 -0.72
N ARG A 58 1.01 5.04 -1.73
CA ARG A 58 1.16 4.49 -3.09
C ARG A 58 2.63 4.30 -3.41
N ALA A 59 2.94 3.23 -4.14
CA ALA A 59 4.25 3.02 -4.73
C ALA A 59 4.10 2.56 -6.18
N TRP A 60 4.87 3.15 -7.10
CA TRP A 60 4.78 2.82 -8.52
C TRP A 60 6.14 2.75 -9.21
N GLY A 61 6.16 2.06 -10.34
CA GLY A 61 7.32 1.75 -11.16
C GLY A 61 6.91 0.79 -12.26
N TYR A 62 7.86 0.16 -12.94
CA TYR A 62 7.54 -0.80 -13.98
C TYR A 62 7.61 -2.25 -13.48
N VAL A 63 6.82 -3.14 -14.08
CA VAL A 63 6.77 -4.57 -13.69
C VAL A 63 8.09 -5.30 -13.90
N ASP A 64 8.93 -4.80 -14.82
CA ASP A 64 10.27 -5.32 -15.12
C ASP A 64 11.37 -4.78 -14.19
N GLU A 65 11.02 -3.92 -13.24
CA GLU A 65 11.94 -3.38 -12.23
C GLU A 65 11.76 -4.09 -10.87
N PRO A 66 12.87 -4.38 -10.15
CA PRO A 66 12.78 -5.07 -8.86
C PRO A 66 12.18 -4.20 -7.74
N HIS A 67 12.20 -2.88 -7.90
CA HIS A 67 11.78 -1.93 -6.88
C HIS A 67 10.87 -0.85 -7.47
N CYS A 68 10.01 -0.30 -6.62
CA CYS A 68 9.33 0.95 -6.86
C CYS A 68 10.33 2.05 -7.26
N ALA A 69 9.99 2.81 -8.29
CA ALA A 69 10.79 3.95 -8.70
C ALA A 69 10.29 5.26 -8.07
N TYR A 70 9.00 5.34 -7.67
CA TYR A 70 8.49 6.43 -6.81
C TYR A 70 7.44 5.95 -5.79
N HIS A 71 7.20 6.77 -4.78
CA HIS A 71 6.12 6.60 -3.80
C HIS A 71 5.54 7.94 -3.31
N ALA A 72 4.38 7.88 -2.67
CA ALA A 72 3.76 8.98 -1.93
C ALA A 72 3.01 8.42 -0.72
N VAL A 73 3.01 9.16 0.40
CA VAL A 73 2.42 8.75 1.68
C VAL A 73 1.29 9.70 2.05
N VAL A 74 0.22 9.19 2.68
CA VAL A 74 -0.86 10.01 3.21
C VAL A 74 -0.46 10.56 4.58
N SER A 75 -0.46 11.88 4.70
CA SER A 75 -0.20 12.61 5.94
C SER A 75 -1.38 12.50 6.91
N ALA A 76 -1.15 12.83 8.18
CA ALA A 76 -2.19 12.81 9.22
C ALA A 76 -3.40 13.73 8.93
N ASP A 77 -3.22 14.77 8.12
CA ASP A 77 -4.29 15.67 7.67
C ASP A 77 -5.02 15.17 6.40
N GLY A 78 -4.65 13.98 5.90
CA GLY A 78 -5.19 13.37 4.68
C GLY A 78 -4.56 13.88 3.38
N SER A 79 -3.59 14.80 3.44
CA SER A 79 -2.87 15.26 2.26
C SER A 79 -1.81 14.26 1.80
N TRP A 80 -1.47 14.28 0.52
CA TRP A 80 -0.39 13.46 -0.04
C TRP A 80 0.96 14.15 0.17
N ASP A 81 1.90 13.45 0.79
CA ASP A 81 3.31 13.81 0.85
C ASP A 81 4.13 12.98 -0.16
N GLY A 82 4.82 13.68 -1.05
CA GLY A 82 5.46 13.09 -2.24
C GLY A 82 4.92 13.73 -3.52
N PRO A 83 5.33 13.23 -4.69
CA PRO A 83 6.09 12.00 -4.97
C PRO A 83 7.57 12.06 -4.57
N TYR A 84 8.11 10.93 -4.09
CA TYR A 84 9.54 10.74 -3.75
C TYR A 84 10.14 9.57 -4.52
N ALA A 85 11.43 9.64 -4.85
CA ALA A 85 12.15 8.60 -5.56
C ALA A 85 12.42 7.37 -4.68
N GLY A 86 12.30 6.18 -5.27
CA GLY A 86 12.50 4.88 -4.62
C GLY A 86 11.26 4.35 -3.92
N CYS A 87 11.44 3.26 -3.19
CA CYS A 87 10.40 2.68 -2.34
C CYS A 87 10.18 3.48 -1.05
N PRO A 88 8.98 3.41 -0.46
CA PRO A 88 8.75 3.97 0.86
C PRO A 88 9.61 3.23 1.88
N GLU A 89 10.11 3.96 2.87
CA GLU A 89 10.70 3.35 4.05
C GLU A 89 9.58 2.97 5.01
N VAL A 90 9.48 1.68 5.33
CA VAL A 90 8.40 1.11 6.14
C VAL A 90 9.04 0.37 7.31
N GLU A 91 8.71 0.78 8.53
CA GLU A 91 9.06 0.06 9.75
C GLU A 91 7.80 -0.62 10.30
N VAL A 92 7.87 -1.93 10.56
CA VAL A 92 6.76 -2.66 11.20
C VAL A 92 6.82 -2.45 12.71
N LEU A 93 5.80 -1.80 13.26
CA LEU A 93 5.71 -1.52 14.69
C LEU A 93 5.19 -2.75 15.43
N THR A 94 5.87 -3.10 16.53
CA THR A 94 5.48 -4.24 17.36
C THR A 94 5.43 -3.89 18.84
N GLU A 95 4.44 -4.44 19.54
CA GLU A 95 4.31 -4.34 21.00
C GLU A 95 4.04 -5.72 21.59
N ALA A 96 4.82 -6.10 22.61
CA ALA A 96 4.75 -7.42 23.26
C ALA A 96 4.73 -8.60 22.25
N GLY A 97 5.54 -8.50 21.18
CA GLY A 97 5.65 -9.51 20.14
C GLY A 97 4.47 -9.56 19.16
N ARG A 98 3.68 -8.49 19.04
CA ARG A 98 2.53 -8.39 18.15
C ARG A 98 2.65 -7.16 17.26
N VAL A 99 2.36 -7.30 15.97
CA VAL A 99 2.26 -6.16 15.04
C VAL A 99 1.10 -5.24 15.45
N THR A 100 1.40 -3.95 15.57
CA THR A 100 0.45 -2.88 15.96
C THR A 100 0.26 -1.83 14.87
N GLY A 101 1.17 -1.74 13.90
CA GLY A 101 1.09 -0.77 12.81
C GLY A 101 2.32 -0.79 11.93
N VAL A 102 2.40 0.22 11.08
CA VAL A 102 3.61 0.55 10.33
C VAL A 102 3.95 2.03 10.52
N ALA A 103 5.22 2.36 10.61
CA ALA A 103 5.71 3.72 10.44
C ALA A 103 6.20 3.89 8.99
N LEU A 104 5.75 4.96 8.35
CA LEU A 104 6.10 5.34 6.99
C LEU A 104 6.97 6.59 7.06
N THR A 105 8.19 6.49 6.56
CA THR A 105 9.13 7.60 6.58
C THR A 105 9.26 8.20 5.18
N THR A 106 9.07 9.52 5.10
CA THR A 106 9.45 10.32 3.94
C THR A 106 10.67 11.17 4.29
N ARG A 107 11.23 11.87 3.29
CA ARG A 107 12.35 12.80 3.52
C ARG A 107 12.02 13.95 4.48
N ARG A 108 10.74 14.21 4.75
CA ARG A 108 10.29 15.36 5.53
C ARG A 108 9.71 14.95 6.88
N HIS A 109 9.02 13.82 6.94
CA HIS A 109 8.23 13.44 8.10
C HIS A 109 8.12 11.92 8.24
N GLU A 110 7.84 11.49 9.46
CA GLU A 110 7.44 10.12 9.80
C GLU A 110 5.93 10.10 10.07
N TYR A 111 5.25 9.08 9.57
CA TYR A 111 3.80 8.90 9.68
C TYR A 111 3.48 7.51 10.23
N ILE A 112 2.79 7.46 11.37
CA ILE A 112 2.38 6.20 12.00
C ILE A 112 0.98 5.81 11.53
N VAL A 113 0.87 4.62 10.95
CA VAL A 113 -0.39 4.02 10.51
C VAL A 113 -0.70 2.84 11.44
N PRO A 114 -1.63 3.00 12.39
CA PRO A 114 -2.08 1.88 13.21
C PRO A 114 -2.85 0.88 12.33
N VAL A 115 -2.73 -0.41 12.64
CA VAL A 115 -3.60 -1.44 12.03
C VAL A 115 -4.56 -1.99 13.06
N SER A 116 -5.86 -1.86 12.79
CA SER A 116 -6.89 -2.40 13.67
C SER A 116 -7.03 -3.89 13.45
N ARG A 117 -7.27 -4.62 14.54
CA ARG A 117 -7.54 -6.07 14.50
C ARG A 117 -8.94 -6.41 13.98
N THR A 118 -9.44 -5.69 12.99
CA THR A 118 -10.74 -6.01 12.42
C THR A 118 -10.55 -7.24 11.53
N ARG A 119 -10.60 -8.43 12.15
CA ARG A 119 -10.87 -9.66 11.42
C ARG A 119 -12.12 -9.37 10.59
N HIS A 120 -12.00 -9.31 9.27
CA HIS A 120 -13.14 -9.55 8.41
C HIS A 120 -13.65 -10.96 8.72
N ARG A 121 -14.54 -11.08 9.71
CA ARG A 121 -15.47 -12.19 9.80
C ARG A 121 -16.38 -12.04 8.58
N LEU A 122 -15.96 -12.59 7.44
CA LEU A 122 -16.93 -13.10 6.47
C LEU A 122 -17.61 -14.30 7.12
N GLY A 123 -18.59 -14.01 7.98
CA GLY A 123 -19.51 -14.98 8.53
C GLY A 123 -20.44 -15.47 7.42
N ARG A 124 -20.20 -16.72 6.99
CA ARG A 124 -21.17 -17.61 6.33
C ARG A 124 -22.57 -17.47 6.91
N ALA A 125 -23.58 -17.32 6.05
CA ALA A 125 -24.57 -18.35 5.71
C ALA A 125 -25.82 -17.70 5.10
N LEU A 126 -25.97 -17.78 3.77
CA LEU A 126 -27.29 -17.75 3.15
C LEU A 126 -27.99 -19.04 3.58
N THR A 127 -28.91 -18.92 4.53
CA THR A 127 -29.91 -19.95 4.76
C THR A 127 -31.12 -19.53 3.95
N SER A 128 -31.37 -20.24 2.86
CA SER A 128 -32.66 -20.19 2.17
C SER A 128 -33.77 -20.63 3.12
N VAL A 129 -34.85 -19.87 3.14
CA VAL A 129 -36.19 -20.33 3.54
C VAL A 129 -37.11 -20.05 2.36
#